data_AF-A0A924S3B4-F1
#
_entry.id   AF-A0A924S3B4-F1
#
_cell.length_a   1.000
_cell.length_b   1.000
_cell.length_c   1.000
_cell.angle_alpha   90.00
_cell.angle_beta   90.00
_cell.angle_gamma   90.00
#
_symmetry.space_group_name_H-M   'P 1'
#
loop_
_entity.id
_entity.type
_entity.pdbx_description
1 polymer ?
#
loop_
_entity_poly.entity_id
_entity_poly.type
_entity_poly.pdbx_seq_one_letter_code
_entity_poly.pdbx_strand_id
1 'polypeptide(L)'
;MRLRPAATLLPLAFAVANAFAADCRPDPLEGRLLYLRGTLNNWGVEDDAALRWACDHWDFTGRINGDFRFKIGDEDWAADADFGAAGETSLQPGTPVTLVPKGTPLQAALHGMVRLALNPPAAPGGASTLLLTALPPDMPIPPPPASTITD
;
A
#
# COMPACT_ATOMS: atom_id res chain seq x y z
N MET A 1 17.36 -67.41 21.27
CA MET A 1 16.09 -66.71 21.54
C MET A 1 16.15 -65.37 20.83
N ARG A 2 15.41 -65.22 19.73
CA ARG A 2 15.44 -64.02 18.87
C ARG A 2 14.54 -62.95 19.49
N LEU A 3 15.07 -61.78 19.81
CA LEU A 3 14.26 -60.57 20.05
C LEU A 3 14.55 -59.53 18.96
N ARG A 4 13.47 -59.17 18.26
CA ARG A 4 13.23 -57.92 17.51
C ARG A 4 11.80 -57.51 17.91
N PRO A 5 11.33 -56.28 17.67
CA PRO A 5 11.99 -54.97 17.60
C PRO A 5 11.17 -53.89 18.37
N ALA A 6 11.65 -52.64 18.43
CA ALA A 6 10.77 -51.48 18.47
C ALA A 6 11.54 -50.25 17.98
N ALA A 7 11.40 -49.94 16.70
CA ALA A 7 11.82 -48.67 16.13
C ALA A 7 10.70 -47.66 16.40
N THR A 8 10.92 -46.74 17.34
CA THR A 8 10.00 -45.65 17.63
C THR A 8 10.17 -44.58 16.55
N LEU A 9 9.26 -44.54 15.59
CA LEU A 9 9.15 -43.42 14.65
C LEU A 9 8.68 -42.18 15.42
N LEU A 10 9.53 -41.16 15.47
CA LEU A 10 9.18 -39.83 15.94
C LEU A 10 8.34 -39.13 14.86
N PRO A 11 7.12 -38.64 15.14
CA PRO A 11 6.34 -37.93 14.15
C PRO A 11 6.97 -36.56 13.88
N LEU A 12 7.30 -36.29 12.61
CA LEU A 12 7.56 -34.94 12.10
C LEU A 12 6.26 -34.14 12.19
N ALA A 13 6.16 -33.28 13.19
CA ALA A 13 5.10 -32.28 13.25
C ALA A 13 5.32 -31.25 12.14
N PHE A 14 4.48 -31.30 11.10
CA PHE A 14 4.36 -30.24 10.13
C PHE A 14 3.77 -29.00 10.83
N ALA A 15 4.59 -27.97 11.01
CA ALA A 15 4.09 -26.64 11.34
C ALA A 15 3.34 -26.12 10.10
N VAL A 16 2.00 -26.11 10.17
CA VAL A 16 1.17 -25.41 9.20
C VAL A 16 1.40 -23.92 9.42
N ALA A 17 2.00 -23.24 8.45
CA ALA A 17 2.13 -21.81 8.45
C ALA A 17 0.72 -21.18 8.32
N ASN A 18 0.14 -20.73 9.44
CA ASN A 18 -1.02 -19.84 9.41
C ASN A 18 -0.52 -18.42 9.13
N ALA A 19 -0.44 -18.11 7.84
CA ALA A 19 -0.12 -16.80 7.33
C ALA A 19 -1.42 -16.01 7.09
N PHE A 20 -1.70 -15.10 8.03
CA PHE A 20 -2.44 -13.83 7.87
C PHE A 20 -3.94 -13.88 7.51
N ALA A 21 -4.80 -13.83 8.53
CA ALA A 21 -5.93 -12.91 8.45
C ALA A 21 -5.37 -11.52 8.80
N ALA A 22 -5.26 -10.62 7.83
CA ALA A 22 -5.08 -9.21 8.16
C ALA A 22 -6.34 -8.77 8.92
N ASP A 23 -6.19 -8.21 10.12
CA ASP A 23 -7.31 -7.63 10.85
C ASP A 23 -7.79 -6.41 10.09
N CYS A 24 -8.79 -6.59 9.22
CA CYS A 24 -9.38 -5.47 8.50
C CYS A 24 -9.92 -4.43 9.46
N ARG A 25 -9.65 -3.17 9.15
CA ARG A 25 -10.05 -2.00 9.90
C ARG A 25 -11.02 -1.16 9.06
N PRO A 26 -11.93 -0.42 9.70
CA PRO A 26 -12.71 0.59 9.01
C PRO A 26 -11.81 1.60 8.30
N ASP A 27 -12.25 2.10 7.15
CA ASP A 27 -11.54 3.15 6.41
C ASP A 27 -11.46 4.43 7.29
N PRO A 28 -10.25 4.90 7.64
CA PRO A 28 -10.07 6.12 8.44
C PRO A 28 -10.63 7.39 7.79
N LEU A 29 -10.84 7.38 6.47
CA LEU A 29 -11.41 8.50 5.73
C LEU A 29 -12.86 8.25 5.31
N GLU A 30 -13.52 7.23 5.88
CA GLU A 30 -14.94 6.93 5.71
C GLU A 30 -15.37 6.79 4.23
N GLY A 31 -14.52 6.21 3.39
CA GLY A 31 -14.80 5.98 1.98
C GLY A 31 -14.42 7.14 1.06
N ARG A 32 -13.92 8.26 1.59
CA ARG A 32 -13.37 9.35 0.78
C ARG A 32 -12.17 8.86 -0.02
N LEU A 33 -12.18 9.13 -1.31
CA LEU A 33 -11.11 8.72 -2.22
C LEU A 33 -9.86 9.57 -2.04
N LEU A 34 -8.71 8.89 -2.09
CA LEU A 34 -7.41 9.50 -2.25
C LEU A 34 -6.95 9.32 -3.69
N TYR A 35 -6.07 10.19 -4.16
CA TYR A 35 -5.56 10.16 -5.52
C TYR A 35 -4.04 10.33 -5.53
N LEU A 36 -3.37 9.65 -6.45
CA LEU A 36 -2.00 9.92 -6.83
C LEU A 36 -2.00 11.20 -7.69
N ARG A 37 -1.60 12.33 -7.10
CA ARG A 37 -1.70 13.66 -7.73
C ARG A 37 -0.32 14.27 -7.91
N GLY A 38 0.05 14.61 -9.14
CA GLY A 38 1.39 15.13 -9.41
C GLY A 38 1.61 15.56 -10.85
N THR A 39 2.87 15.62 -11.26
CA THR A 39 3.25 15.97 -12.64
C THR A 39 2.72 14.96 -13.67
N LEU A 40 2.36 13.74 -13.25
CA LEU A 40 1.77 12.71 -14.11
C LEU A 40 0.36 13.06 -14.64
N ASN A 41 -0.42 13.81 -13.86
CA ASN A 41 -1.82 14.15 -14.14
C ASN A 41 -2.12 15.63 -13.88
N ASN A 42 -1.10 16.48 -13.99
CA ASN A 42 -1.19 17.92 -13.74
C ASN A 42 -1.87 18.28 -12.40
N TRP A 43 -1.59 17.51 -11.34
CA TRP A 43 -2.19 17.64 -10.01
C TRP A 43 -3.72 17.46 -9.98
N GLY A 44 -4.27 16.82 -11.02
CA GLY A 44 -5.69 16.56 -11.18
C GLY A 44 -6.21 15.43 -10.29
N VAL A 45 -7.49 15.15 -10.44
CA VAL A 45 -8.21 14.05 -9.78
C VAL A 45 -8.70 13.15 -10.91
N GLU A 46 -8.10 11.98 -11.04
CA GLU A 46 -8.41 11.03 -12.11
C GLU A 46 -8.72 9.66 -11.49
N ASP A 47 -9.79 9.01 -11.96
CA ASP A 47 -10.27 7.75 -11.40
C ASP A 47 -9.25 6.60 -11.53
N ASP A 48 -8.45 6.64 -12.59
CA ASP A 48 -7.37 5.71 -12.85
C ASP A 48 -6.15 5.94 -11.94
N ALA A 49 -6.06 7.10 -11.30
CA ALA A 49 -5.06 7.46 -10.29
C ALA A 49 -5.59 7.37 -8.85
N ALA A 50 -6.81 6.86 -8.64
CA ALA A 50 -7.42 6.76 -7.31
C ALA A 50 -6.83 5.61 -6.48
N LEU A 51 -6.48 5.92 -5.23
CA LEU A 51 -6.16 4.98 -4.17
C LEU A 51 -7.44 4.62 -3.40
N ARG A 52 -7.65 3.34 -3.15
CA ARG A 52 -8.85 2.83 -2.47
C ARG A 52 -8.50 2.03 -1.24
N TRP A 53 -9.33 2.13 -0.20
CA TRP A 53 -9.13 1.37 1.02
C TRP A 53 -9.21 -0.13 0.76
N ALA A 54 -8.18 -0.85 1.19
CA ALA A 54 -8.01 -2.28 1.04
C ALA A 54 -7.72 -2.87 2.42
N CYS A 55 -8.78 -3.07 3.22
CA CYS A 55 -8.74 -3.71 4.54
C CYS A 55 -7.98 -2.92 5.63
N ASP A 56 -6.73 -2.51 5.41
CA ASP A 56 -5.88 -1.84 6.40
C ASP A 56 -4.96 -0.73 5.84
N HIS A 57 -5.00 -0.51 4.53
CA HIS A 57 -4.23 0.53 3.82
C HIS A 57 -4.99 1.04 2.60
N TRP A 58 -4.58 2.18 2.03
CA TRP A 58 -5.05 2.58 0.69
C TRP A 58 -4.11 2.05 -0.38
N ASP A 59 -4.71 1.46 -1.42
CA ASP A 59 -4.01 0.79 -2.51
C ASP A 59 -4.25 1.47 -3.85
N PHE A 60 -3.17 1.63 -4.61
CA PHE A 60 -3.21 1.93 -6.03
C PHE A 60 -2.32 0.93 -6.77
N THR A 61 -2.82 0.42 -7.89
CA THR A 61 -2.04 -0.38 -8.83
C THR A 61 -2.29 0.14 -10.25
N GLY A 62 -1.23 0.43 -10.99
CA GLY A 62 -1.35 0.96 -12.35
C GLY A 62 -0.07 0.87 -13.15
N ARG A 63 -0.17 1.10 -14.46
CA ARG A 63 0.97 1.13 -15.37
C ARG A 63 1.43 2.56 -15.59
N ILE A 64 2.60 2.92 -15.08
CA ILE A 64 3.14 4.28 -15.17
C ILE A 64 4.62 4.20 -15.58
N ASN A 65 5.05 5.11 -16.46
CA ASN A 65 6.45 5.21 -16.88
C ASN A 65 6.91 6.68 -16.85
N GLY A 66 7.99 6.95 -16.12
CA GLY A 66 8.63 8.27 -16.08
C GLY A 66 9.05 8.70 -14.69
N ASP A 67 9.67 9.88 -14.62
CA ASP A 67 10.07 10.53 -13.38
C ASP A 67 9.03 11.57 -13.00
N PHE A 68 8.46 11.43 -11.81
CA PHE A 68 7.34 12.26 -11.38
C PHE A 68 7.59 12.91 -10.02
N ARG A 69 6.97 14.08 -9.84
CA ARG A 69 6.74 14.68 -8.53
C ARG A 69 5.27 14.55 -8.18
N PHE A 70 4.95 14.00 -7.02
CA PHE A 70 3.56 13.77 -6.65
C PHE A 70 3.35 13.81 -5.13
N LYS A 71 2.07 13.83 -4.76
CA LYS A 71 1.55 13.63 -3.41
C LYS A 71 0.39 12.64 -3.49
N ILE A 72 -0.03 12.14 -2.33
CA ILE A 72 -1.31 11.45 -2.21
C ILE A 72 -2.27 12.41 -1.53
N GLY A 73 -3.42 12.69 -2.14
CA GLY A 73 -4.42 13.50 -1.47
C GLY A 73 -5.82 13.32 -2.03
N ASP A 74 -6.82 13.73 -1.25
CA ASP A 74 -8.21 13.81 -1.69
C ASP A 74 -8.42 14.98 -2.67
N GLU A 75 -9.65 15.16 -3.13
CA GLU A 75 -10.00 16.21 -4.10
C GLU A 75 -9.71 17.63 -3.57
N ASP A 76 -10.03 17.86 -2.30
CA ASP A 76 -9.99 19.17 -1.65
C ASP A 76 -8.63 19.53 -1.07
N TRP A 77 -7.67 18.60 -1.09
CA TRP A 77 -6.47 18.68 -0.28
C TRP A 77 -6.84 18.95 1.19
N ALA A 78 -7.71 18.16 1.79
CA ALA A 78 -8.06 18.33 3.19
C ALA A 78 -6.83 18.10 4.10
N ALA A 79 -6.83 18.70 5.29
CA ALA A 79 -5.69 18.62 6.20
C ALA A 79 -5.36 17.19 6.66
N ASP A 80 -6.36 16.33 6.74
CA ASP A 80 -6.28 14.92 7.12
C ASP A 80 -6.09 13.97 5.93
N ALA A 81 -6.19 14.48 4.70
CA ALA A 81 -6.14 13.72 3.45
C ALA A 81 -5.22 14.38 2.41
N ASP A 82 -4.11 14.96 2.89
CA ASP A 82 -3.06 15.53 2.04
C ASP A 82 -1.70 15.08 2.59
N PHE A 83 -1.10 14.09 1.92
CA PHE A 83 0.11 13.42 2.36
C PHE A 83 1.29 13.70 1.42
N GLY A 84 2.37 14.21 2.00
CA GLY A 84 3.65 14.41 1.31
C GLY A 84 4.83 14.06 2.23
N ALA A 85 6.05 14.26 1.74
CA ALA A 85 7.24 14.07 2.55
C ALA A 85 7.50 15.27 3.48
N ALA A 86 8.28 15.05 4.55
CA ALA A 86 8.71 16.13 5.44
C ALA A 86 9.74 17.10 4.81
N GLY A 87 10.23 16.78 3.61
CA GLY A 87 11.19 17.55 2.83
C GLY A 87 11.45 16.89 1.49
N GLU A 88 12.56 17.23 0.83
CA GLU A 88 12.96 16.57 -0.41
C GLU A 88 13.19 15.07 -0.16
N THR A 89 12.40 14.22 -0.82
CA THR A 89 12.44 12.77 -0.61
C THR A 89 12.24 12.06 -1.93
N SER A 90 13.11 11.09 -2.20
CA SER A 90 12.95 10.17 -3.32
C SER A 90 12.37 8.85 -2.84
N LEU A 91 11.20 8.47 -3.39
CA LEU A 91 10.58 7.19 -3.13
C LEU A 91 11.22 6.12 -4.02
N GLN A 92 11.79 5.09 -3.39
CA GLN A 92 12.46 3.97 -4.06
C GLN A 92 11.66 2.67 -3.85
N PRO A 93 11.60 1.77 -4.85
CA PRO A 93 10.91 0.50 -4.69
C PRO A 93 11.42 -0.29 -3.47
N GLY A 94 10.51 -0.87 -2.70
CA GLY A 94 10.83 -1.69 -1.53
C GLY A 94 11.27 -0.92 -0.28
N THR A 95 11.42 0.41 -0.34
CA THR A 95 11.78 1.24 0.81
C THR A 95 10.59 2.11 1.21
N PRO A 96 9.91 1.81 2.34
CA PRO A 96 8.85 2.66 2.84
C PRO A 96 9.39 4.06 3.20
N VAL A 97 8.60 5.09 2.90
CA VAL A 97 8.88 6.47 3.32
C VAL A 97 7.79 6.97 4.24
N THR A 98 8.20 7.73 5.26
CA THR A 98 7.26 8.39 6.18
C THR A 98 6.67 9.64 5.51
N LEU A 99 5.36 9.78 5.60
CA LEU A 99 4.63 10.95 5.13
C LEU A 99 4.14 11.81 6.29
N VAL A 100 4.04 13.11 6.04
CA VAL A 100 3.45 14.09 6.95
C VAL A 100 2.25 14.76 6.29
N PRO A 101 1.23 15.14 7.07
CA PRO A 101 0.14 15.98 6.59
C PRO A 101 0.69 17.27 5.99
N LYS A 102 0.14 17.69 4.85
CA LYS A 102 0.58 18.91 4.13
C LYS A 102 2.05 18.92 3.76
N GLY A 103 2.67 17.75 3.62
CA GLY A 103 4.07 17.60 3.23
C GLY A 103 4.38 18.08 1.81
N THR A 104 5.67 18.11 1.48
CA THR A 104 6.18 18.43 0.15
C THR A 104 6.02 17.24 -0.81
N PRO A 105 5.98 17.49 -2.14
CA PRO A 105 5.94 16.40 -3.11
C PRO A 105 7.12 15.44 -3.01
N LEU A 106 6.85 14.15 -3.17
CA LEU A 106 7.86 13.11 -3.35
C LEU A 106 8.34 13.09 -4.79
N GLN A 107 9.56 12.60 -5.00
CA GLN A 107 10.11 12.30 -6.32
C GLN A 107 10.19 10.78 -6.50
N ALA A 108 9.73 10.23 -7.61
CA ALA A 108 9.94 8.81 -7.91
C ALA A 108 10.10 8.56 -9.40
N ALA A 109 10.96 7.60 -9.72
CA ALA A 109 11.00 6.96 -11.03
C ALA A 109 10.01 5.79 -11.01
N LEU A 110 8.94 5.89 -11.79
CA LEU A 110 7.93 4.85 -11.92
C LEU A 110 8.15 4.12 -13.24
N HIS A 111 8.17 2.79 -13.21
CA HIS A 111 8.47 1.96 -14.37
C HIS A 111 7.54 0.76 -14.45
N GLY A 112 6.82 0.64 -15.57
CA GLY A 112 5.94 -0.49 -15.83
C GLY A 112 4.75 -0.54 -14.87
N MET A 113 4.45 -1.74 -14.38
CA MET A 113 3.40 -1.92 -13.38
C MET A 113 3.94 -1.59 -12.00
N VAL A 114 3.26 -0.72 -11.29
CA VAL A 114 3.62 -0.32 -9.93
C VAL A 114 2.41 -0.43 -9.01
N ARG A 115 2.69 -0.72 -7.75
CA ARG A 115 1.74 -0.65 -6.64
C ARG A 115 2.22 0.36 -5.62
N LEU A 116 1.32 1.24 -5.20
CA LEU A 116 1.52 2.17 -4.10
C LEU A 116 0.59 1.74 -2.96
N ALA A 117 1.19 1.46 -1.80
CA ALA A 117 0.45 1.18 -0.58
C ALA A 117 0.69 2.31 0.42
N LEU A 118 -0.36 3.08 0.72
CA LEU A 118 -0.37 4.08 1.77
C LEU A 118 -0.92 3.45 3.04
N ASN A 119 -0.06 3.21 4.01
CA ASN A 119 -0.48 2.71 5.32
C ASN A 119 -0.82 3.88 6.24
N PRO A 120 -1.95 3.85 6.95
CA PRO A 120 -2.24 4.81 8.01
C PRO A 120 -1.22 4.68 9.16
N PRO A 121 -1.18 5.66 10.08
CA PRO A 121 -0.38 5.56 11.29
C PRO A 121 -0.70 4.28 12.08
N ALA A 122 0.33 3.57 12.54
CA ALA A 122 0.15 2.39 13.39
C ALA A 122 -0.44 2.74 14.78
N ALA A 123 -0.30 4.00 15.21
CA ALA A 123 -0.82 4.51 16.48
C ALA A 123 -1.34 5.95 16.30
N PRO A 124 -2.27 6.42 17.15
CA PRO A 124 -2.72 7.81 17.15
C PRO A 124 -1.56 8.80 17.26
N GLY A 125 -1.55 9.83 16.42
CA GLY A 125 -0.45 10.81 16.34
C GLY A 125 0.83 10.31 15.67
N GLY A 126 0.84 9.07 15.18
CA GLY A 126 1.91 8.56 14.32
C GLY A 126 1.85 9.13 12.90
N ALA A 127 2.77 8.68 12.06
CA ALA A 127 2.88 9.11 10.67
C ALA A 127 2.46 7.99 9.70
N SER A 128 1.82 8.37 8.59
CA SER A 128 1.52 7.45 7.50
C SER A 128 2.80 7.03 6.78
N THR A 129 2.80 5.86 6.15
CA THR A 129 3.94 5.41 5.33
C THR A 129 3.50 5.05 3.93
N LEU A 130 4.32 5.37 2.94
CA LEU A 130 4.08 5.01 1.54
C LEU A 130 5.13 4.03 1.07
N LEU A 131 4.69 2.92 0.48
CA LEU A 131 5.55 1.93 -0.12
C LEU A 131 5.28 1.83 -1.63
N LEU A 132 6.34 1.98 -2.42
CA LEU A 132 6.35 1.66 -3.83
C LEU A 132 6.80 0.22 -4.04
N THR A 133 6.06 -0.55 -4.82
CA THR A 133 6.42 -1.90 -5.25
C THR A 133 6.38 -1.98 -6.77
N ALA A 134 7.47 -2.41 -7.40
CA ALA A 134 7.45 -2.78 -8.81
C ALA A 134 6.79 -4.15 -8.97
N LEU A 135 5.85 -4.27 -9.89
CA LEU A 135 5.12 -5.50 -10.18
C LEU A 135 5.56 -6.08 -11.53
N PRO A 136 5.42 -7.41 -11.74
CA PRO A 136 5.65 -8.02 -13.05
C PRO A 136 4.79 -7.37 -14.15
N PRO A 137 5.32 -7.19 -15.37
CA PRO A 137 4.65 -6.44 -16.43
C PRO A 137 3.39 -7.13 -16.97
N ASP A 138 3.27 -8.45 -16.84
CA ASP A 138 2.15 -9.23 -17.39
C ASP A 138 1.00 -9.43 -16.39
N MET A 139 1.07 -8.80 -15.22
CA MET A 139 0.00 -8.89 -14.24
C MET A 139 -1.22 -8.09 -14.73
N PRO A 140 -2.43 -8.68 -14.81
CA PRO A 140 -3.63 -7.88 -15.01
C PRO A 140 -3.76 -6.91 -13.83
N ILE A 141 -4.16 -5.66 -14.09
CA ILE A 141 -4.45 -4.71 -13.02
C ILE A 141 -5.56 -5.36 -12.17
N PRO A 142 -5.32 -5.62 -10.87
CA PRO A 142 -6.35 -6.19 -10.03
C PRO A 142 -7.56 -5.25 -10.04
N PRO A 143 -8.79 -5.78 -10.02
CA PRO A 143 -9.95 -4.92 -9.86
C PRO A 143 -9.75 -4.09 -8.58
N PRO A 144 -10.21 -2.82 -8.57
CA PRO A 144 -10.13 -2.01 -7.37
C PRO A 144 -10.76 -2.75 -6.19
N PRO A 145 -10.19 -2.62 -4.97
CA PRO A 145 -10.79 -3.24 -3.79
C PRO A 145 -12.24 -2.78 -3.64
N ALA A 146 -13.12 -3.71 -3.24
CA ALA A 146 -14.51 -3.39 -2.97
C ALA A 146 -14.57 -2.39 -1.80
N SER A 147 -15.34 -1.31 -1.95
CA SER A 147 -15.53 -0.31 -0.89
C SER A 147 -16.12 -1.01 0.34
N THR A 148 -15.36 -1.07 1.44
CA THR A 148 -15.80 -1.69 2.70
C THR A 148 -16.66 -0.74 3.55
N ILE A 149 -17.39 0.19 2.92
CA ILE A 149 -18.38 1.00 3.63
C ILE A 149 -19.45 0.03 4.11
N THR A 150 -19.36 -0.35 5.39
CA THR A 150 -20.39 -1.12 6.06
C THR A 150 -21.44 -0.11 6.50
N ASP A 151 -22.60 -0.17 5.86
CA ASP A 151 -23.83 0.56 6.23
C ASP A 151 -24.28 0.20 7.66
#